data_AF-A0A327Z4J2-F1
#
_entry.id   AF-A0A327Z4J2-F1
#
_cell.length_a   1.000
_cell.length_b   1.000
_cell.length_c   1.000
_cell.angle_alpha   90.00
_cell.angle_beta   90.00
_cell.angle_gamma   90.00
#
_symmetry.space_group_name_H-M   'P 1'
#
loop_
_entity.id
_entity.type
_entity.pdbx_description
1 polymer ?
#
loop_
_entity_poly.entity_id
_entity_poly.type
_entity_poly.pdbx_seq_one_letter_code
_entity_poly.pdbx_strand_id
1 'polypeptide(L)'
;MNGGIMNEPLAQAVMRHLADTRGKDDPLGSLARSVLSGESTLRGAVRSSWYGEGLATAAADGLRAQDSFSFDQRAAVERDAARLRSRSDTADPTSGGDQ
;
A
#
# COMPACT_ATOMS: atom_id res chain seq x y z
N MET A 1 0.48 -22.15 -2.42
CA MET A 1 -0.78 -21.38 -2.43
C MET A 1 -0.45 -19.97 -1.98
N ASN A 2 -0.23 -19.07 -2.93
CA ASN A 2 0.23 -17.70 -2.68
C ASN A 2 -0.99 -16.79 -2.45
N GLY A 3 -1.36 -16.58 -1.19
CA GLY A 3 -2.19 -15.43 -0.81
C GLY A 3 -1.35 -14.16 -0.98
N GLY A 4 -1.25 -13.70 -2.24
CA GLY A 4 -0.53 -12.48 -2.57
C GLY A 4 -1.33 -11.25 -2.15
N ILE A 5 -0.64 -10.13 -1.95
CA ILE A 5 -1.25 -8.79 -1.75
C ILE A 5 -2.41 -8.51 -2.72
N MET A 6 -2.41 -9.15 -3.89
CA MET A 6 -3.46 -9.03 -4.91
C MET A 6 -4.84 -9.51 -4.45
N ASN A 7 -4.95 -10.36 -3.42
CA ASN A 7 -6.23 -10.79 -2.87
C ASN A 7 -6.72 -9.93 -1.69
N GLU A 8 -5.93 -8.94 -1.28
CA GLU A 8 -6.25 -8.02 -0.18
C GLU A 8 -6.51 -6.63 -0.77
N PRO A 9 -7.79 -6.21 -0.94
CA PRO A 9 -8.13 -4.95 -1.62
C PRO A 9 -7.47 -3.72 -1.00
N LEU A 10 -7.34 -3.71 0.33
CA LEU A 10 -6.66 -2.65 1.08
C LEU A 10 -5.15 -2.64 0.80
N ALA A 11 -4.50 -3.80 0.77
CA ALA A 11 -3.07 -3.89 0.49
C ALA A 11 -2.77 -3.39 -0.93
N GLN A 12 -3.62 -3.74 -1.90
CA GLN A 12 -3.51 -3.23 -3.27
C GLN A 12 -3.75 -1.71 -3.34
N ALA A 13 -4.70 -1.18 -2.56
CA ALA A 13 -4.97 0.27 -2.46
C ALA A 13 -3.73 1.03 -2.00
N VAL A 14 -3.11 0.53 -0.92
CA VAL A 14 -1.93 1.12 -0.31
C VAL A 14 -0.76 1.07 -1.27
N MET A 15 -0.52 -0.05 -1.95
CA MET A 15 0.54 -0.14 -2.95
C MET A 15 0.32 0.83 -4.11
N ARG A 16 -0.90 0.94 -4.66
CA ARG A 16 -1.19 1.93 -5.72
C ARG A 16 -0.92 3.34 -5.24
N HIS A 17 -1.41 3.67 -4.05
CA HIS A 17 -1.18 4.98 -3.46
C HIS A 17 0.31 5.29 -3.28
N LEU A 18 1.12 4.33 -2.82
CA LEU A 18 2.56 4.48 -2.69
C LEU A 18 3.24 4.65 -4.06
N ALA A 19 2.84 3.88 -5.07
CA ALA A 19 3.40 3.99 -6.42
C ALA A 19 3.07 5.33 -7.12
N ASP A 20 1.92 5.92 -6.77
CA ASP A 20 1.43 7.21 -7.29
C ASP A 20 2.06 8.40 -6.57
N THR A 21 2.16 8.33 -5.23
CA THR A 21 2.63 9.44 -4.39
C THR A 21 4.14 9.45 -4.20
N ARG A 22 4.79 8.29 -4.35
CA ARG A 22 6.25 8.16 -4.20
C ARG A 22 6.88 7.76 -5.53
N GLY A 23 7.94 8.49 -5.89
CA GLY A 23 8.68 8.27 -7.13
C GLY A 23 9.44 6.94 -7.15
N LYS A 24 9.95 6.57 -8.33
CA LYS A 24 10.79 5.36 -8.51
C LYS A 24 12.11 5.38 -7.73
N ASP A 25 12.56 6.57 -7.34
CA ASP A 25 13.80 6.78 -6.60
C ASP A 25 13.57 6.66 -5.07
N ASP A 26 12.31 6.54 -4.62
CA ASP A 26 11.94 6.23 -3.25
C ASP A 26 11.77 4.70 -3.09
N PRO A 27 12.30 4.10 -2.01
CA PRO A 27 12.25 2.64 -1.81
C PRO A 27 10.83 2.09 -1.72
N LEU A 28 9.86 2.84 -1.18
CA LEU A 28 8.47 2.41 -1.11
C LEU A 28 7.76 2.57 -2.45
N GLY A 29 8.03 3.67 -3.17
CA GLY A 29 7.48 3.88 -4.51
C GLY A 29 7.95 2.81 -5.49
N SER A 30 9.24 2.45 -5.43
CA SER A 30 9.82 1.37 -6.23
C SER A 30 9.33 -0.02 -5.82
N LEU A 31 9.29 -0.33 -4.51
CA LEU A 31 8.69 -1.58 -4.00
C LEU A 31 7.25 -1.73 -4.45
N ALA A 32 6.44 -0.69 -4.33
CA ALA A 32 5.03 -0.71 -4.69
C ALA A 32 4.85 -1.02 -6.18
N ARG A 33 5.65 -0.40 -7.06
CA ARG A 33 5.62 -0.69 -8.49
C ARG A 33 6.05 -2.11 -8.82
N SER A 34 7.12 -2.60 -8.19
CA SER A 34 7.62 -3.96 -8.42
C SER A 34 6.62 -5.03 -7.96
N VAL A 35 5.87 -4.76 -6.88
CA VAL A 35 4.79 -5.65 -6.42
C VAL A 35 3.57 -5.56 -7.34
N LEU A 36 3.17 -4.36 -7.75
CA LEU A 36 2.01 -4.17 -8.63
C LEU A 36 2.23 -4.69 -10.05
N SER A 37 3.45 -4.62 -10.58
CA SER A 37 3.80 -5.15 -11.90
C SER A 37 3.92 -6.67 -11.92
N GLY A 38 3.92 -7.33 -10.75
CA GLY A 38 4.17 -8.76 -10.62
C GLY A 38 5.64 -9.16 -10.78
N GLU A 39 6.56 -8.20 -10.92
CA GLU A 39 8.01 -8.43 -10.97
C GLU A 39 8.52 -9.07 -9.67
N SER A 40 7.92 -8.73 -8.53
CA SER A 40 8.21 -9.34 -7.24
C SER A 40 6.97 -9.59 -6.41
N THR A 41 6.96 -10.69 -5.66
CA THR A 41 6.00 -10.85 -4.56
C THR A 41 6.37 -9.88 -3.44
N LEU A 42 5.41 -9.47 -2.59
CA LEU A 42 5.72 -8.65 -1.41
C LEU A 42 6.85 -9.26 -0.58
N ARG A 43 6.74 -10.57 -0.28
CA ARG A 43 7.75 -11.31 0.50
C ARG A 43 9.12 -11.32 -0.19
N GLY A 44 9.15 -11.36 -1.52
CA GLY A 44 10.38 -11.25 -2.32
C GLY A 44 10.96 -9.83 -2.25
N ALA A 45 10.13 -8.81 -2.45
CA ALA A 45 10.55 -7.41 -2.46
C ALA A 45 11.15 -7.00 -1.10
N VAL A 46 10.51 -7.34 0.02
CA VAL A 46 11.02 -6.98 1.36
C VAL A 46 12.34 -7.66 1.75
N ARG A 47 12.79 -8.69 1.00
CA ARG A 47 14.12 -9.29 1.20
C ARG A 47 15.25 -8.46 0.56
N SER A 48 14.92 -7.57 -0.36
CA SER A 48 15.89 -6.56 -0.83
C SER A 48 16.22 -5.63 0.33
N SER A 49 17.50 -5.43 0.62
CA SER A 49 17.95 -4.56 1.72
C SER A 49 17.40 -3.15 1.58
N TRP A 50 17.42 -2.60 0.37
CA TRP A 50 16.92 -1.24 0.10
C TRP A 50 15.41 -1.10 0.34
N TYR A 51 14.61 -2.06 -0.12
CA TYR A 51 13.16 -2.05 0.10
C TYR A 51 12.78 -2.34 1.55
N GLY A 52 13.45 -3.31 2.17
CA GLY A 52 13.21 -3.69 3.57
C GLY A 52 13.52 -2.55 4.53
N GLU A 53 14.63 -1.85 4.34
CA GLU A 53 15.03 -0.71 5.17
C GLU A 53 14.10 0.50 4.99
N GLY A 54 13.70 0.80 3.75
CA GLY A 54 12.71 1.84 3.46
C GLY A 54 11.37 1.56 4.13
N LEU A 55 10.89 0.32 4.06
CA LEU A 55 9.64 -0.10 4.71
C LEU A 55 9.73 -0.06 6.24
N ALA A 56 10.83 -0.55 6.82
CA ALA A 56 11.03 -0.54 8.26
C ALA A 56 11.09 0.89 8.82
N THR A 57 11.79 1.79 8.13
CA THR A 57 11.89 3.20 8.51
C THR A 57 10.53 3.89 8.46
N ALA A 58 9.80 3.72 7.36
CA ALA A 58 8.47 4.32 7.20
C ALA A 58 7.46 3.78 8.20
N ALA A 59 7.53 2.49 8.55
CA ALA A 59 6.70 1.90 9.58
C ALA A 59 7.02 2.48 10.97
N ALA A 60 8.31 2.60 11.31
CA ALA A 60 8.73 3.20 12.58
C ALA A 60 8.30 4.67 12.71
N ASP A 61 8.42 5.45 11.63
CA ASP A 61 8.00 6.85 11.61
C ASP A 61 6.47 6.98 11.70
N GLY A 62 5.73 6.10 11.02
CA GLY A 62 4.27 6.05 11.10
C GLY A 62 3.77 5.74 12.52
N LEU A 63 4.38 4.76 13.19
CA LEU A 63 4.06 4.42 14.58
C LEU A 63 4.35 5.59 15.53
N ARG A 64 5.52 6.23 15.39
CA ARG A 64 5.90 7.38 16.21
C ARG A 64 4.97 8.58 15.99
N ALA A 65 4.52 8.80 14.75
CA ALA A 65 3.55 9.84 14.42
C ALA A 65 2.18 9.53 15.07
N GLN A 66 1.75 8.28 15.06
CA GLN A 66 0.47 7.84 15.63
C GLN A 66 0.39 8.08 17.14
N ASP A 67 1.49 7.89 17.87
CA ASP A 67 1.59 8.17 19.31
C ASP A 67 1.33 9.65 19.63
N SER A 68 1.62 10.54 18.68
CA SER A 68 1.45 11.98 18.84
C SER A 68 0.13 12.52 18.29
N PHE A 69 -0.72 11.68 17.71
CA PHE A 69 -1.95 12.14 17.07
C PHE A 69 -3.00 12.61 18.07
N SER A 70 -3.50 13.82 17.84
CA SER A 70 -4.77 14.29 18.40
C SER A 70 -5.96 13.51 17.84
N PHE A 71 -7.13 13.63 18.46
CA PHE A 71 -8.36 12.99 17.99
C PHE A 71 -8.68 13.36 16.54
N ASP A 72 -8.55 14.64 16.16
CA ASP A 72 -8.82 15.10 14.81
C ASP A 72 -7.85 14.51 13.77
N GLN A 73 -6.58 14.36 14.15
CA GLN A 73 -5.56 13.74 13.29
C GLN A 73 -5.85 12.25 13.08
N ARG A 74 -6.27 11.53 14.13
CA ARG A 74 -6.71 10.13 14.00
C ARG A 74 -7.94 10.01 13.10
N ALA A 75 -8.92 10.89 13.25
CA ALA A 75 -10.11 10.92 12.41
C ALA A 75 -9.79 11.28 10.93
N ALA A 76 -8.76 12.08 10.68
CA ALA A 76 -8.28 12.36 9.33
C ALA A 76 -7.66 11.09 8.69
N VAL A 77 -6.79 10.40 9.41
CA VAL A 77 -6.15 9.16 8.94
C VAL A 77 -7.19 8.06 8.67
N GLU A 78 -8.18 7.89 9.55
CA GLU A 78 -9.25 6.90 9.34
C GLU A 78 -10.08 7.21 8.09
N ARG A 79 -10.37 8.50 7.84
CA ARG A 79 -11.06 8.93 6.61
C ARG A 79 -10.22 8.68 5.37
N ASP A 80 -8.92 8.92 5.42
CA ASP A 80 -8.03 8.68 4.28
C ASP A 80 -7.88 7.17 4.02
N ALA A 81 -7.78 6.35 5.07
CA ALA A 81 -7.81 4.89 4.96
C ALA A 81 -9.13 4.38 4.35
N ALA A 82 -10.27 4.94 4.77
CA ALA A 82 -11.57 4.61 4.18
C ALA A 82 -11.63 4.97 2.68
N ARG A 83 -11.12 6.14 2.29
CA ARG A 83 -11.03 6.52 0.86
C ARG A 83 -10.15 5.57 0.05
N LEU A 84 -9.04 5.11 0.62
CA LEU A 84 -8.17 4.13 -0.04
C LEU A 84 -8.91 2.80 -0.27
N ARG A 85 -9.63 2.29 0.73
CA ARG A 85 -10.47 1.08 0.59
C ARG A 85 -11.48 1.24 -0.54
N SER A 86 -12.23 2.35 -0.55
CA SER A 86 -13.26 2.59 -1.57
C SER A 86 -12.70 2.72 -3.00
N ARG A 87 -11.49 3.27 -3.18
CA ARG A 87 -10.85 3.34 -4.50
C ARG A 87 -10.47 1.97 -5.06
N SER A 88 -10.11 1.02 -4.19
CA SER A 88 -9.84 -0.35 -4.61
C SER A 88 -11.11 -1.07 -5.08
N ASP A 89 -12.24 -0.90 -4.37
CA ASP A 89 -13.52 -1.49 -4.80
C ASP A 89 -13.95 -1.00 -6.19
N THR A 90 -13.74 0.28 -6.50
CA THR A 90 -14.08 0.85 -7.82
C THR A 90 -13.11 0.47 -8.95
N ALA A 91 -11.93 -0.06 -8.62
CA ALA A 91 -10.91 -0.40 -9.61
C ALA A 91 -10.97 -1.87 -10.08
N ASP A 92 -11.98 -2.63 -9.63
CA ASP A 92 -12.37 -3.92 -10.22
C ASP A 92 -13.63 -3.75 -11.11
N PRO A 93 -13.46 -3.49 -12.42
CA PRO A 93 -14.57 -3.52 -13.38
C PRO A 93 -14.89 -4.94 -13.89
N THR A 94 -14.51 -6.01 -13.19
CA THR A 94 -14.69 -7.41 -13.65
C THR A 94 -15.68 -8.18 -12.78
N SER A 95 -16.84 -7.58 -12.53
CA SER A 95 -18.01 -8.34 -12.09
C SER A 95 -19.31 -7.77 -12.67
N GLY A 96 -19.50 -8.01 -13.96
CA GLY A 96 -20.76 -7.95 -14.69
C GLY A 96 -20.49 -8.63 -16.04
N GLY A 97 -20.82 -9.90 -16.26
CA GLY A 97 -22.12 -10.50 -16.02
C GLY A 97 -22.82 -10.55 -17.36
N ASP A 98 -22.77 -11.73 -17.99
CA ASP A 98 -23.56 -12.17 -19.14
C ASP A 98 -24.90 -11.42 -19.27
N GLN A 99 -25.11 -10.77 -20.42
CA GLN A 99 -26.39 -10.72 -21.13
C GLN A 99 -26.13 -10.77 -22.64
#